data_AF-A0A9E2US29-F1
#
_entry.id   AF-A0A9E2US29-F1
#
_cell.length_a   1.000
_cell.length_b   1.000
_cell.length_c   1.000
_cell.angle_alpha   90.00
_cell.angle_beta   90.00
_cell.angle_gamma   90.00
#
_symmetry.space_group_name_H-M   'P 1'
#
loop_
_entity.id
_entity.type
_entity.pdbx_description
1 polymer ?
#
loop_
_entity_poly.entity_id
_entity_poly.type
_entity_poly.pdbx_seq_one_letter_code
_entity_poly.pdbx_strand_id
1 'polypeptide(L)'
;ILPEANGFMVVNREYSGMTPCGMTFSTLAGSVGGGAQTPGFMGVGRLYLISKKFISADGGLKRIVWMPKELKETLGDKLKKRCEEEGEPGLINKIADESVATSSEELLAHLEKVGHPALSMPPLM
;
A
#
# COMPACT_ATOMS: atom_id res chain seq x y z
N ILE A 1 -1.67 -8.40 0.84
CA ILE A 1 -2.94 -7.95 0.21
C ILE A 1 -3.92 -7.59 1.33
N LEU A 2 -4.80 -6.62 1.11
CA LEU A 2 -5.93 -6.29 1.98
C LEU A 2 -7.22 -6.52 1.16
N PRO A 3 -7.82 -7.73 1.22
CA PRO A 3 -8.97 -8.08 0.40
C PRO A 3 -10.15 -7.13 0.55
N GLU A 4 -10.43 -6.71 1.78
CA GLU A 4 -11.52 -5.82 2.11
C GLU A 4 -11.40 -4.43 1.47
N ALA A 5 -10.16 -3.97 1.26
CA ALA A 5 -9.85 -2.68 0.65
C ALA A 5 -9.57 -2.78 -0.86
N ASN A 6 -9.70 -3.99 -1.43
CA ASN A 6 -9.37 -4.29 -2.83
C ASN A 6 -7.97 -3.78 -3.25
N GLY A 7 -7.02 -3.87 -2.33
CA GLY A 7 -5.71 -3.21 -2.47
C GLY A 7 -4.57 -3.85 -1.70
N PHE A 8 -3.44 -3.16 -1.67
CA PHE A 8 -2.23 -3.55 -0.96
C PHE A 8 -1.83 -2.46 0.04
N MET A 9 -1.39 -2.89 1.21
CA MET A 9 -0.58 -2.05 2.09
C MET A 9 0.90 -2.27 1.82
N VAL A 10 1.70 -1.23 2.03
CA VAL A 10 3.17 -1.29 1.97
C VAL A 10 3.70 -0.88 3.33
N VAL A 11 4.66 -1.63 3.88
CA VAL A 11 5.29 -1.32 5.17
C VAL A 11 6.80 -1.50 5.06
N ASN A 12 7.58 -0.53 5.53
CA ASN A 12 9.05 -0.59 5.56
C ASN A 12 9.56 -1.15 6.89
N ARG A 13 10.82 -1.59 6.90
CA ARG A 13 11.44 -2.28 8.05
C ARG A 13 11.55 -1.40 9.29
N GLU A 14 11.70 -0.09 9.09
CA GLU A 14 11.89 0.89 10.15
C GLU A 14 10.58 1.21 10.88
N TYR A 15 9.41 0.91 10.27
CA TYR A 15 8.12 1.09 10.90
C TYR A 15 7.83 -0.04 11.90
N SER A 16 7.68 0.33 13.17
CA SER A 16 7.45 -0.61 14.29
C SER A 16 6.00 -0.68 14.76
N GLY A 17 5.11 0.16 14.21
CA GLY A 17 3.71 0.22 14.60
C GLY A 17 2.84 -0.92 14.06
N MET A 18 1.58 -0.89 14.45
CA MET A 18 0.56 -1.80 13.90
C MET A 18 0.19 -1.37 12.48
N THR A 19 -0.11 -2.33 11.63
CA THR A 19 -0.66 -2.09 10.28
C THR A 19 -2.13 -2.50 10.23
N PRO A 20 -2.91 -2.03 9.23
CA PRO A 20 -4.32 -2.39 9.09
C PRO A 20 -4.60 -3.89 9.00
N CYS A 21 -3.61 -4.74 8.67
CA CYS A 21 -3.78 -6.19 8.66
C CYS A 21 -3.62 -6.84 10.06
N GLY A 22 -3.51 -6.05 11.13
CA GLY A 22 -3.38 -6.55 12.51
C GLY A 22 -2.02 -7.15 12.84
N MET A 23 -0.97 -6.85 12.04
CA MET A 23 0.39 -7.34 12.28
C MET A 23 1.43 -6.21 12.16
N THR A 24 2.56 -6.37 12.84
CA THR A 24 3.75 -5.51 12.67
C THR A 24 4.60 -5.97 11.48
N PHE A 25 5.55 -5.15 11.03
CA PHE A 25 6.54 -5.54 10.01
C PHE A 25 7.28 -6.84 10.39
N SER A 26 7.75 -6.96 11.64
CA SER A 26 8.52 -8.13 12.09
C SER A 26 7.71 -9.42 12.00
N THR A 27 6.43 -9.38 12.37
CA THR A 27 5.51 -10.52 12.25
C THR A 27 5.30 -10.89 10.78
N LEU A 28 5.04 -9.90 9.92
CA LEU A 28 4.86 -10.11 8.48
C LEU A 28 6.11 -10.70 7.82
N ALA A 29 7.29 -10.15 8.13
CA ALA A 29 8.56 -10.64 7.61
C ALA A 29 8.83 -12.08 8.05
N GLY A 30 8.46 -12.43 9.28
CA GLY A 30 8.56 -13.80 9.80
C GLY A 30 7.61 -14.78 9.11
N SER A 31 6.39 -14.37 8.75
CA SER A 31 5.41 -15.25 8.10
C SER A 31 5.68 -15.51 6.61
N VAL A 32 6.41 -14.61 5.93
CA VAL A 32 6.66 -14.69 4.47
C VAL A 32 8.12 -14.97 4.11
N GLY A 33 9.02 -14.99 5.10
CA GLY A 33 10.45 -15.22 4.91
C GLY A 33 10.79 -16.67 4.52
N GLY A 34 12.07 -16.94 4.25
CA GLY A 34 12.57 -18.30 4.06
C GLY A 34 12.45 -18.87 2.64
N GLY A 35 12.11 -18.05 1.64
CA GLY A 35 12.09 -18.46 0.22
C GLY A 35 10.80 -19.18 -0.22
N ALA A 36 9.81 -19.28 0.66
CA ALA A 36 8.49 -19.80 0.31
C ALA A 36 7.73 -18.81 -0.59
N GLN A 37 7.02 -19.32 -1.60
CA GLN A 37 6.10 -18.51 -2.39
C GLN A 37 4.81 -18.31 -1.59
N THR A 38 4.55 -17.06 -1.21
CA THR A 38 3.37 -16.70 -0.42
C THR A 38 2.48 -15.76 -1.24
N PRO A 39 1.42 -16.26 -1.91
CA PRO A 39 0.50 -15.43 -2.68
C PRO A 39 -0.07 -14.27 -1.85
N GLY A 40 -0.21 -13.10 -2.45
CA GLY A 40 -0.68 -11.88 -1.78
C GLY A 40 0.38 -11.16 -0.93
N PHE A 41 1.60 -11.71 -0.82
CA PHE A 41 2.72 -11.08 -0.13
C PHE A 41 3.95 -11.02 -1.04
N MET A 42 4.70 -9.92 -0.94
CA MET A 42 5.90 -9.73 -1.74
C MET A 42 6.89 -8.83 -0.99
N GLY A 43 8.13 -9.29 -0.82
CA GLY A 43 9.24 -8.47 -0.37
C GLY A 43 9.80 -7.67 -1.55
N VAL A 44 9.87 -6.34 -1.43
CA VAL A 44 10.37 -5.46 -2.50
C VAL A 44 11.33 -4.40 -1.97
N GLY A 45 12.23 -3.92 -2.81
CA GLY A 45 13.02 -2.72 -2.52
C GLY A 45 12.19 -1.44 -2.66
N ARG A 46 12.50 -0.41 -1.86
CA ARG A 46 11.79 0.89 -1.86
C ARG A 46 11.64 1.51 -3.26
N LEU A 47 12.68 1.44 -4.09
CA LEU A 47 12.67 2.00 -5.44
C LEU A 47 11.74 1.26 -6.41
N TYR A 48 11.36 0.01 -6.12
CA TYR A 48 10.42 -0.71 -6.96
C TYR A 48 9.01 -0.10 -6.88
N LEU A 49 8.64 0.53 -5.75
CA LEU A 49 7.35 1.21 -5.57
C LEU A 49 7.12 2.31 -6.62
N ILE A 50 8.18 3.00 -7.04
CA ILE A 50 8.11 4.07 -8.06
C ILE A 50 8.37 3.57 -9.48
N SER A 51 8.52 2.26 -9.67
CA SER A 51 8.71 1.67 -11.00
C SER A 51 7.43 1.75 -11.84
N LYS A 52 7.56 1.90 -13.16
CA LYS A 52 6.45 1.72 -14.11
C LYS A 52 5.96 0.26 -14.18
N LYS A 53 6.75 -0.68 -13.64
CA LYS A 53 6.44 -2.11 -13.58
C LYS A 53 5.99 -2.55 -12.19
N PHE A 54 5.77 -1.62 -11.26
CA PHE A 54 5.28 -1.94 -9.93
C PHE A 54 3.91 -2.62 -10.04
N ILE A 55 3.82 -3.92 -9.71
CA ILE A 55 2.60 -4.75 -9.75
C ILE A 55 1.62 -4.37 -10.88
N SER A 56 2.15 -4.15 -12.09
CA SER A 56 1.38 -3.52 -13.17
C SER A 56 0.22 -4.40 -13.64
N ALA A 57 0.33 -5.71 -13.47
CA ALA A 57 -0.75 -6.67 -13.75
C ALA A 57 -1.92 -6.52 -12.77
N ASP A 58 -1.65 -6.12 -11.53
CA ASP A 58 -2.66 -5.95 -10.48
C ASP A 58 -3.24 -4.52 -10.44
N GLY A 59 -2.70 -3.60 -11.25
CA GLY A 59 -3.16 -2.22 -11.36
C GLY A 59 -2.25 -1.18 -10.69
N GLY A 60 -1.02 -1.56 -10.34
CA GLY A 60 0.03 -0.61 -10.00
C GLY A 60 -0.24 0.22 -8.74
N LEU A 61 0.18 1.49 -8.78
CA LEU A 61 0.08 2.39 -7.63
C LEU A 61 -1.35 2.62 -7.16
N LYS A 62 -2.35 2.53 -8.06
CA LYS A 62 -3.77 2.71 -7.72
C LYS A 62 -4.28 1.68 -6.72
N ARG A 63 -3.56 0.57 -6.54
CA ARG A 63 -3.86 -0.45 -5.53
C ARG A 63 -3.25 -0.19 -4.17
N ILE A 64 -2.35 0.76 -4.02
CA ILE A 64 -1.78 1.06 -2.71
C ILE A 64 -2.82 1.83 -1.91
N VAL A 65 -3.26 1.27 -0.79
CA VAL A 65 -4.30 1.87 0.07
C VAL A 65 -3.74 2.38 1.40
N TRP A 66 -2.58 1.86 1.82
CA TRP A 66 -1.93 2.24 3.07
C TRP A 66 -0.41 2.19 2.96
N MET A 67 0.27 3.19 3.53
CA MET A 67 1.73 3.32 3.57
C MET A 67 2.15 4.16 4.77
N PRO A 68 3.25 3.83 5.50
CA PRO A 68 3.76 4.68 6.57
C PRO A 68 4.07 6.09 6.08
N LYS A 69 3.76 7.10 6.90
CA LYS A 69 3.97 8.50 6.53
C LYS A 69 5.42 8.79 6.14
N GLU A 70 6.37 8.28 6.92
CA GLU A 70 7.81 8.40 6.63
C GLU A 70 8.18 7.84 5.25
N LEU A 71 7.55 6.73 4.83
CA LEU A 71 7.80 6.13 3.51
C LEU A 71 7.22 7.00 2.39
N LYS A 72 6.05 7.61 2.58
CA LYS A 72 5.49 8.60 1.63
C LYS A 72 6.43 9.80 1.48
N GLU A 73 6.92 10.33 2.60
CA GLU A 73 7.82 11.48 2.63
C GLU A 73 9.18 11.16 1.98
N THR A 74 9.73 9.98 2.25
CA THR A 74 11.00 9.51 1.67
C THR A 74 10.93 9.37 0.15
N LEU A 75 9.82 8.84 -0.38
CA LEU A 75 9.62 8.76 -1.83
C LEU A 75 9.24 10.12 -2.44
N GLY A 76 8.57 10.97 -1.65
CA GLY A 76 8.34 12.38 -1.91
C GLY A 76 7.86 12.68 -3.32
N ASP A 77 8.57 13.56 -4.00
CA ASP A 77 8.22 14.04 -5.35
C ASP A 77 8.28 12.94 -6.41
N LYS A 78 9.09 11.89 -6.22
CA LYS A 78 9.14 10.76 -7.15
C LYS A 78 7.84 9.97 -7.13
N LEU A 79 7.24 9.80 -5.95
CA LEU A 79 5.94 9.14 -5.83
C LEU A 79 4.84 10.00 -6.44
N LYS A 80 4.80 11.31 -6.14
CA LYS A 80 3.82 12.25 -6.73
C LYS A 80 3.87 12.25 -8.26
N LYS A 81 5.08 12.34 -8.84
CA LYS A 81 5.27 12.26 -10.29
C LYS A 81 4.74 10.94 -10.87
N ARG A 82 4.94 9.82 -10.17
CA ARG A 82 4.40 8.54 -10.62
C ARG A 82 2.88 8.47 -10.49
N CYS A 83 2.28 9.07 -9.47
CA CYS A 83 0.83 9.21 -9.35
C CYS A 83 0.25 10.03 -10.51
N GLU A 84 0.90 11.12 -10.92
CA GLU A 84 0.55 11.89 -12.12
C GLU A 84 0.64 11.06 -13.40
N GLU A 85 1.73 10.33 -13.59
CA GLU A 85 1.93 9.46 -14.76
C GLU A 85 0.92 8.30 -14.83
N GLU A 86 0.33 7.88 -13.70
CA GLU A 86 -0.77 6.90 -13.64
C GLU A 86 -2.16 7.53 -13.86
N GLY A 87 -2.23 8.85 -14.04
CA GLY A 87 -3.48 9.61 -14.22
C GLY A 87 -4.24 9.88 -12.92
N GLU A 88 -3.59 9.72 -11.76
CA GLU A 88 -4.18 9.96 -10.43
C GLU A 88 -3.28 10.90 -9.61
N PRO A 89 -3.16 12.21 -9.98
CA PRO A 89 -2.24 13.15 -9.33
C PRO A 89 -2.49 13.32 -7.82
N GLY A 90 -3.75 13.15 -7.38
CA GLY A 90 -4.15 13.23 -5.97
C GLY A 90 -4.00 11.92 -5.19
N LEU A 91 -3.51 10.84 -5.80
CA LEU A 91 -3.52 9.51 -5.20
C LEU A 91 -2.81 9.48 -3.84
N ILE A 92 -1.64 10.12 -3.74
CA ILE A 92 -0.83 10.12 -2.52
C ILE A 92 -1.60 10.60 -1.28
N ASN A 93 -2.55 11.51 -1.45
CA ASN A 93 -3.38 12.07 -0.37
C ASN A 93 -4.56 11.16 -0.01
N LYS A 94 -4.93 10.22 -0.89
CA LYS A 94 -5.98 9.23 -0.67
C LYS A 94 -5.45 7.96 -0.01
N ILE A 95 -4.15 7.69 -0.11
CA ILE A 95 -3.49 6.58 0.57
C ILE A 95 -3.46 6.90 2.06
N ALA A 96 -3.98 6.02 2.92
CA ALA A 96 -3.92 6.18 4.37
C ALA A 96 -2.50 5.94 4.91
N ASP A 97 -2.25 6.36 6.15
CA ASP A 97 -1.05 6.07 6.92
C ASP A 97 -1.42 5.83 8.38
N GLU A 98 -0.41 5.61 9.24
CA GLU A 98 -0.59 5.35 10.66
C GLU A 98 -1.29 6.48 11.43
N SER A 99 -1.30 7.72 10.91
CA SER A 99 -2.02 8.83 11.53
C SER A 99 -3.52 8.84 11.20
N VAL A 100 -3.92 8.05 10.20
CA VAL A 100 -5.29 7.96 9.69
C VAL A 100 -5.96 6.65 10.10
N ALA A 101 -5.26 5.52 9.96
CA ALA A 101 -5.80 4.21 10.21
C ALA A 101 -4.70 3.24 10.66
N THR A 102 -4.98 2.50 11.72
CA THR A 102 -4.16 1.36 12.18
C THR A 102 -4.94 0.05 12.21
N SER A 103 -6.25 0.11 11.97
CA SER A 103 -7.14 -1.04 11.78
C SER A 103 -7.76 -1.07 10.39
N SER A 104 -8.28 -2.24 10.00
CA SER A 104 -8.98 -2.44 8.73
C SER A 104 -10.26 -1.58 8.63
N GLU A 105 -11.02 -1.46 9.73
CA GLU A 105 -12.26 -0.69 9.78
C GLU A 105 -12.01 0.81 9.56
N GLU A 106 -11.02 1.39 10.25
CA GLU A 106 -10.61 2.78 10.06
C GLU A 106 -10.11 3.03 8.64
N LEU A 107 -9.37 2.08 8.07
CA LEU A 107 -8.86 2.16 6.72
C LEU A 107 -10.02 2.23 5.72
N LEU A 108 -10.99 1.32 5.79
CA LEU A 108 -12.14 1.30 4.89
C LEU A 108 -12.94 2.60 4.95
N ALA A 109 -13.25 3.07 6.16
CA ALA A 109 -13.98 4.32 6.34
C ALA A 109 -13.24 5.52 5.70
N HIS A 110 -11.90 5.56 5.79
CA HIS A 110 -11.10 6.58 5.13
C HIS A 110 -11.16 6.46 3.60
N LEU A 111 -10.93 5.26 3.05
CA LEU A 111 -10.88 5.01 1.61
C LEU A 111 -12.21 5.36 0.92
N GLU A 112 -13.34 5.05 1.56
CA GLU A 112 -14.68 5.44 1.10
C GLU A 112 -14.83 6.96 1.09
N LYS A 113 -14.47 7.62 2.20
CA LYS A 113 -14.58 9.08 2.34
C LYS A 113 -13.78 9.84 1.27
N VAL A 114 -12.59 9.36 0.91
CA VAL A 114 -11.72 10.03 -0.07
C VAL A 114 -11.93 9.55 -1.51
N GLY A 115 -12.83 8.59 -1.72
CA GLY A 115 -13.07 7.98 -3.04
C GLY A 115 -11.79 7.38 -3.61
N HIS A 116 -11.18 6.44 -2.88
CA HIS A 116 -9.96 5.78 -3.31
C HIS A 116 -10.22 4.90 -4.55
N PRO A 117 -9.42 5.01 -5.63
CA PRO A 117 -9.69 4.30 -6.88
C PRO A 117 -9.74 2.77 -6.74
N ALA A 118 -8.94 2.20 -5.84
CA ALA A 118 -8.93 0.76 -5.55
C ALA A 118 -10.33 0.17 -5.30
N LEU A 119 -11.22 0.90 -4.63
CA LEU A 119 -12.57 0.41 -4.30
C LEU A 119 -13.46 0.22 -5.54
N SER A 120 -13.17 0.94 -6.62
CA SER A 120 -13.91 0.87 -7.90
C SER A 120 -13.26 -0.02 -8.97
N MET A 121 -12.05 -0.52 -8.71
CA MET A 121 -11.34 -1.38 -9.65
C MET A 121 -11.87 -2.82 -9.59
N PRO A 122 -11.63 -3.65 -10.64
CA PRO A 122 -11.95 -5.07 -10.58
C PRO A 122 -11.40 -5.73 -9.30
N PRO A 123 -12.08 -6.74 -8.74
CA PRO A 123 -11.57 -7.44 -7.55
C PRO A 123 -10.16 -8.01 -7.78
N LEU A 124 -9.28 -7.87 -6.80
CA LEU A 124 -8.04 -8.64 -6.74
C LEU A 124 -8.41 -10.11 -6.43
N MET A 125 -7.89 -11.03 -7.24
CA MET A 125 -8.06 -12.49 -7.06
C MET A 125 -6.98 -13.06 -6.15
#